data_AF-A0ABD8B5Y4-F1
#
_entry.id   AF-A0ABD8B5Y4-F1
#
_cell.length_a   1.000
_cell.length_b   1.000
_cell.length_c   1.000
_cell.angle_alpha   90.00
_cell.angle_beta   90.00
_cell.angle_gamma   90.00
#
_symmetry.space_group_name_H-M   'P 1'
#
loop_
_entity.id
_entity.type
_entity.pdbx_description
1 polymer ?
#
loop_
_entity_poly.entity_id
_entity_poly.type
_entity_poly.pdbx_seq_one_letter_code
_entity_poly.pdbx_strand_id
1 'polypeptide(L)'
;MSLSRRCRPCCRLALAPEVSTTSAPGRFHGDLRADNMVRDHDRGVTFVDWAHATTGPACIDAASLAPQLVLAGHAPADIARLLHEHPVTAGSPDTTTAFLAALAGHWHHNARKPAPPGAPGLRAYQHRAAAAGLALLGCRLS
;
A
#
# COMPACT_ATOMS: atom_id res chain seq x y z
N MET A 1 -9.08 -2.82 19.35
CA MET A 1 -8.98 -4.11 18.62
C MET A 1 -7.60 -4.24 18.01
N SER A 2 -6.79 -5.17 18.51
CA SER A 2 -5.40 -5.37 18.11
C SER A 2 -5.33 -6.27 16.86
N LEU A 3 -5.02 -5.68 15.71
CA LEU A 3 -4.91 -6.35 14.40
C LEU A 3 -3.52 -6.97 14.13
N SER A 4 -2.60 -6.93 15.10
CA SER A 4 -1.16 -7.08 14.81
C SER A 4 -0.66 -8.51 14.52
N ARG A 5 -1.42 -9.56 14.87
CA ARG A 5 -0.91 -10.95 14.77
C ARG A 5 -1.46 -11.77 13.59
N ARG A 6 -2.57 -11.36 12.96
CA ARG A 6 -3.19 -12.12 11.85
C ARG A 6 -2.75 -11.66 10.45
N CYS A 7 -2.03 -10.54 10.34
CA CYS A 7 -1.80 -9.83 9.07
C CYS A 7 -0.52 -10.21 8.29
N ARG A 8 0.48 -10.83 8.94
CA ARG A 8 1.76 -11.18 8.31
C ARG A 8 1.65 -12.07 7.05
N PRO A 9 0.73 -13.06 6.96
CA PRO A 9 0.70 -13.94 5.81
C PRO A 9 -0.01 -13.37 4.57
N CYS A 10 -0.99 -12.47 4.71
CA CYS A 10 -1.68 -11.86 3.54
C CYS A 10 -0.72 -10.99 2.72
N CYS A 11 0.16 -10.27 3.41
CA CYS A 11 1.14 -9.34 2.87
C CYS A 11 2.21 -10.01 1.99
N ARG A 12 2.57 -11.27 2.29
CA ARG A 12 3.59 -12.02 1.53
C ARG A 12 3.06 -12.53 0.18
N LEU A 13 1.73 -12.70 0.04
CA LEU A 13 1.10 -13.27 -1.16
C LEU A 13 0.83 -12.22 -2.24
N ALA A 14 0.59 -10.95 -1.87
CA ALA A 14 0.17 -9.89 -2.79
C ALA A 14 1.26 -9.40 -3.76
N LEU A 15 2.46 -9.98 -3.72
CA LEU A 15 3.62 -9.61 -4.55
C LEU A 15 4.11 -10.79 -5.41
N ALA A 16 3.28 -11.82 -5.60
CA ALA A 16 3.58 -12.91 -6.50
C ALA A 16 3.56 -12.43 -7.97
N PRO A 17 4.50 -12.85 -8.81
CA PRO A 17 4.66 -12.31 -10.15
C PRO A 17 3.71 -13.02 -11.12
N GLU A 18 2.46 -12.57 -11.21
CA GLU A 18 1.63 -12.85 -12.39
C GLU A 18 0.95 -11.56 -12.86
N VAL A 19 1.65 -10.78 -13.69
CA VAL A 19 1.06 -9.69 -14.47
C VAL A 19 1.57 -9.81 -15.91
N SER A 20 0.64 -10.08 -16.82
CA SER A 20 0.83 -9.96 -18.27
C SER A 20 1.18 -8.53 -18.66
N THR A 21 2.25 -8.39 -19.43
CA THR A 21 2.69 -7.15 -20.07
C THR A 21 1.76 -6.79 -21.23
N THR A 22 0.61 -6.17 -20.94
CA THR A 22 -0.21 -5.51 -21.98
C THR A 22 -0.12 -4.01 -21.82
N SER A 23 0.21 -3.30 -22.90
CA SER A 23 0.45 -1.85 -22.96
C SER A 23 -0.80 -0.96 -22.77
N ALA A 24 -1.91 -1.53 -22.28
CA ALA A 24 -3.09 -0.77 -21.88
C ALA A 24 -3.03 -0.52 -20.37
N PRO A 25 -3.42 0.67 -19.87
CA PRO A 25 -3.47 0.90 -18.44
C PRO A 25 -4.41 -0.13 -17.80
N GLY A 26 -3.87 -0.86 -16.82
CA GLY A 26 -4.62 -1.88 -16.09
C GLY A 26 -5.61 -1.24 -15.10
N ARG A 27 -6.64 -1.98 -14.72
CA ARG A 27 -7.43 -1.60 -13.54
C ARG A 27 -6.62 -1.92 -12.30
N PHE A 28 -6.57 -0.97 -11.38
CA PHE A 28 -5.98 -1.14 -10.06
C PHE A 28 -7.05 -0.86 -9.01
N HIS A 29 -6.87 -1.41 -7.81
CA HIS A 29 -7.85 -1.35 -6.73
C HIS A 29 -7.95 0.05 -6.12
N GLY A 30 -6.82 0.74 -5.96
CA GLY A 30 -6.77 2.13 -5.51
C GLY A 30 -6.94 2.35 -4.00
N ASP A 31 -7.11 1.27 -3.23
CA ASP A 31 -7.14 1.30 -1.76
C ASP A 31 -6.69 -0.06 -1.19
N LEU A 32 -5.52 -0.55 -1.62
CA LEU A 32 -4.97 -1.79 -1.06
C LEU A 32 -4.48 -1.58 0.37
N ARG A 33 -5.29 -2.05 1.30
CA ARG A 33 -5.06 -2.08 2.75
C ARG A 33 -5.41 -3.45 3.31
N ALA A 34 -4.84 -3.77 4.47
CA ALA A 34 -4.94 -5.09 5.07
C ALA A 34 -6.38 -5.58 5.29
N ASP A 35 -7.30 -4.68 5.58
CA ASP A 35 -8.72 -4.96 5.80
C ASP A 35 -9.55 -5.01 4.51
N ASN A 36 -8.97 -4.62 3.37
CA ASN A 36 -9.50 -4.88 2.04
C ASN A 36 -8.94 -6.20 1.44
N MET A 37 -8.24 -7.00 2.26
CA MET A 37 -7.65 -8.29 1.86
C MET A 37 -8.19 -9.43 2.74
N VAL A 38 -9.00 -10.30 2.16
CA VAL A 38 -9.51 -11.50 2.83
C VAL A 38 -8.65 -12.69 2.43
N ARG A 39 -8.05 -13.35 3.41
CA ARG A 39 -7.30 -14.59 3.18
C ARG A 39 -8.24 -15.78 3.31
N ASP A 40 -8.30 -16.54 2.23
CA ASP A 40 -8.90 -17.86 2.16
C ASP A 40 -7.78 -18.90 2.13
N HIS A 41 -7.96 -20.01 2.84
CA HIS A 41 -6.90 -21.03 2.95
C HIS A 41 -6.70 -21.78 1.63
N ASP A 42 -7.74 -21.89 0.81
CA ASP A 42 -7.74 -22.70 -0.41
C ASP A 42 -7.62 -21.83 -1.68
N ARG A 43 -8.09 -20.59 -1.63
CA ARG A 43 -8.18 -19.65 -2.77
C ARG A 43 -7.16 -18.52 -2.73
N GLY A 44 -6.35 -18.41 -1.68
CA GLY A 44 -5.35 -17.36 -1.54
C GLY A 44 -5.93 -16.05 -0.98
N VAL A 45 -5.52 -14.91 -1.52
CA VAL A 45 -5.99 -13.59 -1.07
C VAL A 45 -7.02 -13.04 -2.05
N THR A 46 -8.21 -12.70 -1.55
CA THR A 46 -9.25 -11.98 -2.28
C THR A 46 -9.26 -10.51 -1.88
N PHE A 47 -9.28 -9.62 -2.87
CA PHE A 47 -9.44 -8.18 -2.66
C PHE A 47 -10.92 -7.78 -2.66
N VAL A 48 -11.31 -6.98 -1.67
CA VAL A 48 -12.68 -6.51 -1.46
C VAL A 48 -12.70 -4.99 -1.36
N ASP A 49 -13.90 -4.38 -1.43
CA ASP A 49 -14.07 -2.92 -1.44
C ASP A 49 -13.44 -2.22 -2.65
N TRP A 50 -14.03 -2.47 -3.82
CA TRP A 50 -13.61 -1.89 -5.10
C TRP A 50 -14.13 -0.46 -5.32
N ALA A 51 -14.53 0.26 -4.27
CA ALA A 51 -15.11 1.61 -4.40
C ALA A 51 -14.15 2.64 -5.02
N HIS A 52 -12.84 2.38 -4.94
CA HIS A 52 -11.78 3.23 -5.49
C HIS A 52 -11.12 2.68 -6.76
N ALA A 53 -11.67 1.60 -7.32
CA ALA A 53 -11.10 0.96 -8.49
C ALA A 53 -11.10 1.91 -9.68
N THR A 54 -9.94 2.05 -10.32
CA THR A 54 -9.78 2.93 -11.48
C THR A 54 -8.72 2.42 -12.44
N THR A 55 -8.59 3.07 -13.59
CA THR A 55 -7.66 2.72 -14.65
C THR A 55 -6.39 3.55 -14.51
N GLY A 56 -5.21 2.91 -14.54
CA GLY A 56 -3.94 3.62 -14.46
C GLY A 56 -2.74 2.70 -14.35
N PRO A 57 -1.59 3.24 -13.89
CA PRO A 57 -0.38 2.45 -13.74
C PRO A 57 -0.55 1.37 -12.67
N ALA A 58 -0.21 0.11 -12.99
CA ALA A 58 -0.31 -0.99 -12.02
C ALA A 58 0.59 -0.80 -10.78
N CYS A 59 1.60 0.08 -10.86
CA CYS A 59 2.47 0.40 -9.74
C CYS A 59 1.77 1.11 -8.57
N ILE A 60 0.58 1.68 -8.81
CA ILE A 60 -0.19 2.41 -7.80
C ILE A 60 -0.65 1.49 -6.66
N ASP A 61 -1.07 0.25 -6.97
CA ASP A 61 -1.48 -0.72 -5.95
C ASP A 61 -0.29 -1.18 -5.10
N ALA A 62 0.86 -1.44 -5.72
CA ALA A 62 2.10 -1.77 -5.00
C ALA A 62 2.58 -0.62 -4.10
N ALA A 63 2.51 0.62 -4.61
CA ALA A 63 2.86 1.81 -3.83
C ALA A 63 1.89 2.06 -2.66
N SER A 64 0.59 1.79 -2.86
CA SER A 64 -0.44 1.88 -1.81
C SER A 64 -0.24 0.84 -0.71
N LEU A 65 0.17 -0.37 -1.08
CA LEU A 65 0.41 -1.48 -0.18
C LEU A 65 1.68 -1.29 0.68
N ALA A 66 2.72 -0.66 0.13
CA ALA A 66 4.04 -0.60 0.78
C ALA A 66 4.03 0.00 2.21
N PRO A 67 3.36 1.14 2.51
CA PRO A 67 3.22 1.62 3.88
C PRO A 67 2.53 0.63 4.81
N GLN A 68 1.56 -0.15 4.30
CA GLN A 68 0.84 -1.17 5.09
C GLN A 68 1.77 -2.31 5.52
N LEU A 69 2.73 -2.69 4.66
CA LEU A 69 3.75 -3.68 5.00
C LEU A 69 4.64 -3.19 6.15
N VAL A 70 5.03 -1.92 6.12
CA VAL A 70 5.79 -1.31 7.22
C VAL A 70 4.94 -1.28 8.50
N LEU A 71 3.66 -0.91 8.41
CA LEU A 71 2.74 -0.97 9.56
C LEU A 71 2.54 -2.40 10.10
N ALA A 72 2.69 -3.42 9.27
CA ALA A 72 2.67 -4.84 9.67
C ALA A 72 4.00 -5.32 10.28
N GLY A 73 5.02 -4.47 10.33
CA GLY A 73 6.30 -4.72 10.99
C GLY A 73 7.44 -5.14 10.07
N HIS A 74 7.31 -4.98 8.75
CA HIS A 74 8.42 -5.15 7.82
C HIS A 74 9.35 -3.93 7.85
N ALA A 75 10.66 -4.14 7.66
CA ALA A 75 11.63 -3.04 7.67
C ALA A 75 11.44 -2.15 6.42
N PRO A 76 11.45 -0.80 6.57
CA PRO A 76 11.31 0.11 5.43
C PRO A 76 12.34 -0.14 4.32
N ALA A 77 13.58 -0.45 4.68
CA ALA A 77 14.64 -0.75 3.71
C ALA A 77 14.31 -1.99 2.84
N ASP A 78 13.78 -3.06 3.45
CA ASP A 78 13.40 -4.27 2.73
C ASP A 78 12.25 -4.00 1.74
N ILE A 79 11.26 -3.21 2.17
CA ILE A 79 10.12 -2.85 1.31
C ILE A 79 10.55 -1.88 0.20
N ALA A 80 11.43 -0.92 0.49
CA ALA A 80 11.98 -0.01 -0.50
C ALA A 80 12.77 -0.76 -1.58
N ARG A 81 13.57 -1.76 -1.17
CA ARG A 81 14.27 -2.68 -2.07
C ARG A 81 13.29 -3.49 -2.92
N LEU A 82 12.23 -4.03 -2.31
CA LEU A 82 11.21 -4.77 -3.06
C LEU A 82 10.52 -3.89 -4.11
N LEU A 83 10.17 -2.65 -3.78
CA LEU A 83 9.62 -1.69 -4.74
C LEU A 83 10.62 -1.33 -5.85
N HIS A 84 11.92 -1.42 -5.61
CA HIS A 84 12.95 -1.20 -6.63
C HIS A 84 13.10 -2.41 -7.57
N GLU A 85 13.04 -3.64 -7.02
CA GLU A 85 13.24 -4.89 -7.76
C GLU A 85 11.98 -5.39 -8.49
N HIS A 86 10.78 -5.09 -7.98
CA HIS A 86 9.55 -5.67 -8.51
C HIS A 86 9.21 -5.10 -9.91
N PRO A 87 8.94 -5.94 -10.93
CA PRO A 87 8.80 -5.49 -12.32
C PRO A 87 7.76 -4.38 -12.54
N VAL A 88 6.62 -4.45 -11.84
CA VAL A 88 5.54 -3.46 -11.97
C VAL A 88 5.97 -2.06 -11.49
N THR A 89 6.79 -1.98 -10.45
CA THR A 89 7.24 -0.70 -9.88
C THR A 89 8.56 -0.25 -10.50
N ALA A 90 9.43 -1.20 -10.86
CA ALA A 90 10.66 -0.95 -11.64
C ALA A 90 10.37 -0.42 -13.05
N GLY A 91 9.25 -0.82 -13.66
CA GLY A 91 8.79 -0.27 -14.94
C GLY A 91 8.21 1.14 -14.86
N SER A 92 7.99 1.69 -13.65
CA SER A 92 7.47 3.05 -13.45
C SER A 92 7.96 3.64 -12.11
N PRO A 93 9.28 3.83 -11.93
CA PRO A 93 9.86 4.16 -10.64
C PRO A 93 9.49 5.56 -10.16
N ASP A 94 9.43 6.53 -11.07
CA ASP A 94 9.06 7.92 -10.75
C ASP A 94 7.59 8.02 -10.35
N THR A 95 6.70 7.35 -11.08
CA THR A 95 5.27 7.26 -10.74
C THR A 95 5.07 6.60 -9.38
N THR A 96 5.80 5.51 -9.10
CA THR A 96 5.75 4.81 -7.81
C THR A 96 6.14 5.75 -6.67
N THR A 97 7.27 6.46 -6.82
CA THR A 97 7.78 7.39 -5.80
C THR A 97 6.87 8.60 -5.63
N ALA A 98 6.41 9.20 -6.73
CA ALA A 98 5.51 10.36 -6.72
C ALA A 98 4.17 10.02 -6.05
N PHE A 99 3.58 8.87 -6.38
CA PHE A 99 2.34 8.43 -5.74
C PHE A 99 2.53 8.14 -4.25
N LEU A 100 3.62 7.45 -3.86
CA LEU A 100 3.94 7.20 -2.46
C LEU A 100 4.10 8.52 -1.67
N ALA A 101 4.77 9.52 -2.26
CA ALA A 101 4.89 10.86 -1.69
C ALA A 101 3.53 11.56 -1.54
N ALA A 102 2.70 11.52 -2.58
CA ALA A 102 1.35 12.08 -2.54
C ALA A 102 0.47 11.41 -1.46
N LEU A 103 0.52 10.08 -1.36
CA LEU A 103 -0.25 9.32 -0.38
C LEU A 103 0.21 9.59 1.06
N ALA A 104 1.52 9.60 1.30
CA ALA A 104 2.09 9.96 2.60
C ALA A 104 1.71 11.40 3.00
N GLY A 105 1.81 12.34 2.05
CA GLY A 105 1.39 13.74 2.24
C GLY A 105 -0.10 13.88 2.53
N HIS A 106 -0.94 13.11 1.82
CA HIS A 106 -2.39 13.08 2.04
C HIS A 106 -2.75 12.61 3.45
N TRP A 107 -2.17 11.50 3.92
CA TRP A 107 -2.38 11.03 5.29
C TRP A 107 -1.82 12.01 6.31
N HIS A 108 -0.62 12.55 6.09
CA HIS A 108 0.00 13.53 6.98
C HIS A 108 -0.90 14.77 7.16
N HIS A 109 -1.44 15.30 6.05
CA HIS A 109 -2.37 16.42 6.05
C HIS A 109 -3.67 16.08 6.78
N ASN A 110 -4.30 14.95 6.46
CA ASN A 110 -5.58 14.56 7.03
C ASN A 110 -5.50 14.19 8.51
N ALA A 111 -4.36 13.68 8.98
CA ALA A 111 -4.16 13.32 10.37
C ALA A 111 -4.32 14.52 11.33
N ARG A 112 -4.08 15.75 10.85
CA ARG A 112 -4.25 17.00 11.62
C ARG A 112 -5.67 17.54 11.66
N LYS A 113 -6.60 16.95 10.90
CA LYS A 113 -8.01 17.38 10.89
C LYS A 113 -8.77 16.74 12.06
N PRO A 114 -9.89 17.34 12.52
CA PRO A 114 -10.77 16.70 13.49
C PRO A 114 -11.15 15.28 13.07
N ALA A 115 -11.27 14.35 14.02
CA ALA A 115 -11.72 13.00 13.72
C ALA A 115 -13.16 13.05 13.20
N PRO A 116 -13.48 12.36 12.08
CA PRO A 116 -14.85 12.34 11.57
C PRO A 116 -15.74 11.49 12.49
N PRO A 117 -17.05 11.81 12.58
CA PRO A 117 -18.00 10.97 13.28
C PRO A 117 -17.95 9.52 12.76
N GLY A 118 -18.00 8.54 13.67
CA GLY A 118 -17.99 7.12 13.32
C GLY A 118 -16.61 6.50 13.05
N ALA A 119 -15.51 7.28 13.03
CA ALA A 119 -14.16 6.74 12.82
C ALA A 119 -13.08 7.35 13.75
N PRO A 120 -13.19 7.15 15.08
CA PRO A 120 -12.27 7.76 16.05
C PRO A 120 -10.80 7.32 15.89
N GLY A 121 -10.55 6.12 15.35
CA GLY A 121 -9.19 5.60 15.11
C GLY A 121 -8.51 6.14 13.85
N LEU A 122 -9.23 6.88 12.99
CA LEU A 122 -8.73 7.23 11.66
C LEU A 122 -7.49 8.13 11.71
N ARG A 123 -7.49 9.15 12.58
CA ARG A 123 -6.38 10.11 12.66
C ARG A 123 -5.10 9.46 13.18
N ALA A 124 -5.21 8.62 14.19
CA ALA A 124 -4.08 7.83 14.70
C ALA A 124 -3.52 6.87 13.63
N TYR A 125 -4.39 6.23 12.85
CA TYR A 125 -3.96 5.43 11.70
C TYR A 125 -3.23 6.28 10.65
N GLN A 126 -3.80 7.42 10.24
CA GLN A 126 -3.20 8.31 9.24
C GLN A 126 -1.83 8.85 9.69
N HIS A 127 -1.65 9.16 10.98
CA HIS A 127 -0.34 9.52 11.53
C HIS A 127 0.70 8.41 11.34
N ARG A 128 0.36 7.17 11.70
CA ARG A 128 1.28 6.03 11.54
C ARG A 128 1.54 5.71 10.06
N ALA A 129 0.51 5.74 9.22
CA ALA A 129 0.63 5.46 7.79
C ALA A 129 1.50 6.52 7.08
N ALA A 130 1.35 7.79 7.43
CA ALA A 130 2.22 8.85 6.95
C ALA A 130 3.69 8.64 7.36
N ALA A 131 3.94 8.28 8.63
CA ALA A 131 5.29 7.99 9.11
C ALA A 131 5.93 6.80 8.38
N ALA A 132 5.15 5.74 8.13
CA ALA A 132 5.59 4.60 7.33
C ALA A 132 5.95 4.99 5.88
N GLY A 133 5.10 5.80 5.24
CA GLY A 133 5.36 6.31 3.89
C GLY A 133 6.62 7.19 3.81
N LEU A 134 6.83 8.07 4.80
CA LEU A 134 8.03 8.90 4.88
C LEU A 134 9.31 8.08 5.10
N ALA A 135 9.26 7.04 5.94
CA ALA A 135 10.40 6.14 6.13
C ALA A 135 10.79 5.42 4.83
N LEU A 136 9.80 4.97 4.05
CA LEU A 136 10.02 4.38 2.73
C LEU A 136 10.65 5.37 1.75
N LEU A 137 10.13 6.61 1.70
CA LEU A 137 10.69 7.66 0.84
C LEU A 137 12.14 7.98 1.21
N GLY A 138 12.48 8.01 2.51
CA GLY A 138 13.84 8.14 2.98
C GLY A 138 14.76 7.05 2.41
N CYS A 139 14.34 5.78 2.49
CA CYS A 139 15.10 4.67 1.91
C CYS A 139 15.18 4.69 0.38
N ARG A 140 14.18 5.25 -0.32
CA ARG A 140 14.13 5.28 -1.80
C ARG A 140 14.89 6.44 -2.43
N LEU A 141 15.09 7.53 -1.69
CA LEU A 141 15.71 8.77 -2.18
C LEU A 141 17.13 8.99 -1.64
N SER A 142 17.63 8.07 -0.80
CA SER A 142 19.02 8.04 -0.35
C SER A 142 19.89 7.34 -1.39
#